data_AF-A0A5Q4GVW0-F1
#
_entry.id   AF-A0A5Q4GVW0-F1
#
_cell.length_a   1.000
_cell.length_b   1.000
_cell.length_c   1.000
_cell.angle_alpha   90.00
_cell.angle_beta   90.00
_cell.angle_gamma   90.00
#
_symmetry.space_group_name_H-M   'P 1'
#
loop_
_entity.id
_entity.type
_entity.pdbx_description
1 polymer ?
#
loop_
_entity_poly.entity_id
_entity_poly.type
_entity_poly.pdbx_seq_one_letter_code
_entity_poly.pdbx_strand_id
1 'polypeptide(L)'
;LVEICGTGVEGPNKANIFKRTIYQMIFKIELARAPQCSGFAIVLPVPVWDSWLRHLGQPRLTETGDDSECVELRAEGEMAANLEQRERATVYVFDIDRESAETPNPLKIVQRVRISAASLSYHAFDLASRQAIHRGVVTSFRNSLIERVNKGWMGNLSSQ
;
A
#
# COMPACT_ATOMS: atom_id res chain seq x y z
N LEU A 1 -22.22 13.57 -6.10
CA LEU A 1 -20.91 13.63 -6.77
C LEU A 1 -21.09 13.02 -8.16
N VAL A 2 -21.06 13.88 -9.18
CA VAL A 2 -21.31 13.52 -10.57
C VAL A 2 -20.19 12.60 -11.04
N GLU A 3 -20.56 11.41 -11.49
CA GLU A 3 -19.68 10.39 -12.06
C GLU A 3 -19.21 10.87 -13.43
N ILE A 4 -18.11 11.64 -13.47
CA ILE A 4 -17.36 11.90 -14.69
C ILE A 4 -16.46 10.68 -14.93
N CYS A 5 -17.07 9.57 -15.34
CA CYS A 5 -16.36 8.45 -15.93
C CYS A 5 -16.92 8.31 -17.34
N GLY A 6 -16.10 8.63 -18.35
CA GLY A 6 -16.47 8.46 -19.75
C GLY A 6 -16.96 7.02 -20.03
N THR A 7 -17.74 6.86 -21.10
CA THR A 7 -18.21 5.54 -21.54
C THR A 7 -17.02 4.60 -21.77
N GLY A 8 -16.98 3.47 -21.05
CA GLY A 8 -15.91 2.48 -21.15
C GLY A 8 -14.70 2.71 -20.23
N VAL A 9 -14.78 3.63 -19.26
CA VAL A 9 -13.72 3.81 -18.26
C VAL A 9 -13.77 2.68 -17.22
N GLU A 10 -12.71 1.87 -17.16
CA GLU A 10 -12.51 0.84 -16.15
C GLU A 10 -11.80 1.36 -14.90
N GLY A 11 -12.00 0.67 -13.78
CA GLY A 11 -11.33 1.00 -12.52
C GLY A 11 -9.81 0.80 -12.56
N PRO A 12 -9.05 1.50 -11.70
CA PRO A 12 -7.59 1.42 -11.71
C PRO A 12 -7.07 0.04 -11.27
N ASN A 13 -5.98 -0.41 -11.90
CA ASN A 13 -5.34 -1.69 -11.58
C ASN A 13 -4.42 -1.61 -10.34
N LYS A 14 -5.04 -1.41 -9.17
CA LYS A 14 -4.38 -1.15 -7.88
C LYS A 14 -3.35 -2.22 -7.50
N ALA A 15 -3.72 -3.50 -7.58
CA ALA A 15 -2.87 -4.61 -7.15
C ALA A 15 -1.64 -4.83 -8.05
N ASN A 16 -1.77 -4.60 -9.36
CA ASN A 16 -0.65 -4.76 -10.29
C ASN A 16 0.44 -3.70 -10.06
N ILE A 17 0.03 -2.44 -9.85
CA ILE A 17 0.95 -1.35 -9.53
C ILE A 17 1.66 -1.65 -8.21
N PHE A 18 0.93 -2.07 -7.17
CA PHE A 18 1.53 -2.45 -5.89
C PHE A 18 2.61 -3.54 -6.06
N LYS A 19 2.28 -4.66 -6.73
CA LYS A 19 3.21 -5.79 -6.92
C LYS A 19 4.51 -5.40 -7.62
N ARG A 20 4.42 -4.55 -8.66
CA ARG A 20 5.61 -4.11 -9.41
C ARG A 20 6.47 -3.15 -8.60
N THR A 21 5.83 -2.26 -7.84
CA THR A 21 6.55 -1.19 -7.15
C THR A 21 7.10 -1.62 -5.79
N ILE A 22 6.39 -2.48 -5.04
CA ILE A 22 6.83 -2.89 -3.69
C ILE A 22 8.18 -3.61 -3.72
N TYR A 23 8.39 -4.52 -4.68
CA TYR A 23 9.66 -5.20 -4.87
C TYR A 23 10.78 -4.20 -5.22
N GLN A 24 10.51 -3.29 -6.16
CA GLN A 24 11.48 -2.27 -6.55
C GLN A 24 11.85 -1.34 -5.39
N MET A 25 10.89 -0.98 -4.54
CA MET A 25 11.14 -0.16 -3.35
C MET A 25 12.06 -0.88 -2.38
N ILE A 26 11.72 -2.10 -1.97
CA ILE A 26 12.54 -2.88 -1.05
C ILE A 26 13.97 -3.01 -1.58
N PHE A 27 14.12 -3.40 -2.85
CA PHE A 27 15.42 -3.55 -3.48
C PHE A 27 16.21 -2.23 -3.55
N LYS A 28 15.58 -1.13 -3.97
CA LYS A 28 16.24 0.18 -4.09
C LYS A 28 16.59 0.79 -2.74
N ILE A 29 15.81 0.52 -1.70
CA ILE A 29 16.12 0.96 -0.32
C ILE A 29 17.35 0.22 0.20
N GLU A 30 17.47 -1.08 -0.06
CA GLU A 30 18.69 -1.83 0.29
C GLU A 30 19.91 -1.33 -0.52
N LEU A 31 19.73 -1.04 -1.82
CA LEU A 31 20.80 -0.45 -2.63
C LEU A 31 21.23 0.94 -2.11
N ALA A 32 20.28 1.73 -1.62
CA ALA A 32 20.53 3.04 -1.05
C ALA A 32 21.31 3.02 0.29
N ARG A 33 21.63 1.83 0.82
CA ARG A 33 22.55 1.69 1.96
C ARG A 33 24.01 1.92 1.58
N ALA A 34 24.35 1.87 0.29
CA ALA A 34 25.69 2.16 -0.17
C ALA A 34 26.11 3.58 0.29
N PRO A 35 27.34 3.78 0.79
CA PRO A 35 27.77 5.07 1.33
C PRO A 35 27.80 6.19 0.28
N GLN A 36 27.80 5.84 -1.00
CA GLN A 36 27.71 6.78 -2.12
C GLN A 36 26.27 7.28 -2.38
N CYS A 37 25.26 6.69 -1.73
CA CYS A 37 23.86 7.05 -1.89
C CYS A 37 23.37 7.86 -0.68
N SER A 38 22.76 9.02 -0.93
CA SER A 38 22.17 9.86 0.12
C SER A 38 20.85 9.29 0.66
N GLY A 39 20.18 8.44 -0.13
CA GLY A 39 18.93 7.80 0.26
C GLY A 39 18.04 7.44 -0.91
N PHE A 40 16.82 7.00 -0.58
CA PHE A 40 15.76 6.62 -1.48
C PHE A 40 14.53 7.50 -1.25
N ALA A 41 13.95 7.99 -2.33
CA ALA A 41 12.68 8.69 -2.29
C ALA A 41 11.75 8.17 -3.40
N ILE A 42 10.47 8.06 -3.09
CA ILE A 42 9.42 7.83 -4.08
C ILE A 42 8.27 8.79 -3.83
N VAL A 43 7.66 9.25 -4.92
CA VAL A 43 6.55 10.20 -4.89
C VAL A 43 5.30 9.45 -5.36
N LEU A 44 4.24 9.42 -4.54
CA LEU A 44 3.00 8.69 -4.81
C LEU A 44 1.78 9.60 -4.68
N PRO A 45 0.80 9.54 -5.59
CA PRO A 45 -0.47 10.21 -5.40
C PRO A 45 -1.23 9.66 -4.18
N VAL A 46 -1.99 10.50 -3.47
CA VAL A 46 -2.88 10.09 -2.37
C VAL A 46 -3.71 8.84 -2.70
N PRO A 47 -4.42 8.75 -3.85
CA PRO A 47 -5.25 7.58 -4.15
C PRO A 47 -4.46 6.28 -4.30
N VAL A 48 -3.18 6.38 -4.73
CA VAL A 48 -2.29 5.22 -4.85
C VAL A 48 -1.84 4.78 -3.48
N TRP A 49 -1.38 5.71 -2.64
CA TRP A 49 -0.98 5.44 -1.27
C TRP A 49 -2.10 4.80 -0.44
N ASP A 50 -3.31 5.37 -0.49
CA ASP A 50 -4.49 4.84 0.21
C ASP A 50 -4.83 3.42 -0.24
N SER A 51 -4.71 3.15 -1.54
CA SER A 51 -4.93 1.81 -2.08
C SER A 51 -3.91 0.79 -1.55
N TRP A 52 -2.68 1.23 -1.28
CA TRP A 52 -1.60 0.39 -0.80
C TRP A 52 -1.71 0.07 0.69
N LEU A 53 -2.32 0.94 1.51
CA LEU A 53 -2.51 0.68 2.94
C LEU A 53 -3.22 -0.66 3.18
N ARG A 54 -4.19 -1.03 2.33
CA ARG A 54 -4.82 -2.36 2.39
C ARG A 54 -3.84 -3.50 2.11
N HIS A 55 -2.97 -3.32 1.11
CA HIS A 55 -1.95 -4.30 0.72
C HIS A 55 -0.82 -4.41 1.75
N LEU A 56 -0.65 -3.41 2.61
CA LEU A 56 0.30 -3.39 3.73
C LEU A 56 -0.32 -3.89 5.05
N GLY A 57 -1.54 -4.45 5.03
CA GLY A 57 -2.19 -4.91 6.26
C GLY A 57 -2.68 -3.77 7.15
N GLN A 58 -3.10 -2.64 6.57
CA GLN A 58 -3.62 -1.46 7.28
C GLN A 58 -2.73 -1.06 8.47
N PRO A 59 -1.47 -0.67 8.20
CA PRO A 59 -0.54 -0.33 9.25
C PRO A 59 -1.02 0.87 10.06
N ARG A 60 -0.71 0.88 11.35
CA ARG A 60 -0.81 2.09 12.16
C ARG A 60 0.44 2.93 11.92
N LEU A 61 0.27 4.09 11.32
CA LEU A 61 1.35 5.05 11.11
C LEU A 61 1.58 5.83 12.41
N THR A 62 2.83 5.96 12.83
CA THR A 62 3.18 6.71 14.05
C THR A 62 3.70 8.09 13.68
N GLU A 63 3.15 9.15 14.26
CA GLU A 63 3.66 10.52 14.09
C GLU A 63 5.07 10.64 14.65
N THR A 64 5.91 11.44 13.98
CA THR A 64 7.31 11.62 14.39
C THR A 64 7.57 13.07 14.79
N GLY A 65 7.59 13.32 16.10
CA GLY A 65 7.88 14.65 16.66
C GLY A 65 6.75 15.66 16.43
N ASP A 66 7.12 16.95 16.35
CA ASP A 66 6.18 18.08 16.23
C ASP A 66 5.61 18.27 14.81
N ASP A 67 6.07 17.47 13.83
CA ASP A 67 5.66 17.57 12.44
C ASP A 67 4.56 16.56 12.13
N SER A 68 3.30 17.02 12.21
CA SER A 68 2.11 16.18 11.97
C SER A 68 2.04 15.57 10.56
N GLU A 69 2.78 16.13 9.60
CA GLU A 69 2.83 15.59 8.23
C GLU A 69 3.88 14.48 8.09
N CYS A 70 4.77 14.32 9.07
CA CYS A 70 5.80 13.30 9.07
C CYS A 70 5.39 12.09 9.91
N VAL A 71 5.12 10.98 9.22
CA VAL A 71 4.72 9.72 9.84
C VAL A 71 5.69 8.61 9.54
N GLU A 72 5.70 7.59 10.38
CA GLU A 72 6.59 6.45 10.30
C GLU A 72 5.81 5.15 10.13
N LEU A 73 6.31 4.30 9.23
CA LEU A 73 5.89 2.92 9.11
C LEU A 73 6.87 2.02 9.88
N ARG A 74 6.41 1.40 10.98
CA ARG A 74 7.24 0.58 11.87
C ARG A 74 6.87 -0.90 11.77
N ALA A 75 7.85 -1.80 11.72
CA ALA A 75 7.60 -3.22 11.96
C ALA A 75 7.47 -3.49 13.46
N GLU A 76 6.70 -4.52 13.85
CA GLU A 76 6.69 -4.99 15.23
C GLU A 76 8.05 -5.57 15.61
N GLY A 77 8.62 -5.14 16.75
CA GLY A 77 9.91 -5.64 17.26
C GLY A 77 11.17 -5.09 16.58
N GLU A 78 11.04 -4.05 15.75
CA GLU A 78 12.19 -3.48 15.03
C GLU A 78 13.15 -2.73 15.96
N MET A 79 14.44 -3.10 15.94
CA MET A 79 15.49 -2.51 16.78
C MET A 79 15.97 -1.15 16.24
N ALA A 80 16.52 -0.32 17.13
CA ALA A 80 16.98 1.03 16.83
C ALA A 80 18.02 1.15 15.71
N ALA A 81 18.80 0.10 15.43
CA ALA A 81 19.77 0.10 14.32
C ALA A 81 19.12 0.25 12.92
N ASN A 82 17.84 -0.09 12.77
CA ASN A 82 17.10 0.15 11.52
C ASN A 82 16.61 1.60 11.38
N LEU A 83 16.75 2.44 12.43
CA LEU A 83 16.35 3.86 12.38
C LEU A 83 17.23 4.66 11.40
N GLU A 84 18.54 4.42 11.36
CA GLU A 84 19.43 5.09 10.38
C GLU A 84 19.03 4.78 8.93
N GLN A 85 18.49 3.58 8.67
CA GLN A 85 17.97 3.23 7.34
C GLN A 85 16.67 3.98 7.03
N ARG A 86 15.82 4.25 8.04
CA ARG A 86 14.56 5.00 7.88
C ARG A 86 14.79 6.47 7.58
N GLU A 87 15.83 7.07 8.14
CA GLU A 87 16.19 8.46 7.82
C GLU A 87 16.51 8.66 6.34
N ARG A 88 16.94 7.58 5.66
CA ARG A 88 17.35 7.63 4.26
C ARG A 88 16.26 7.16 3.29
N ALA A 89 15.10 6.68 3.72
CA ALA A 89 14.06 6.20 2.80
C ALA A 89 12.68 6.83 3.10
N THR A 90 12.14 7.59 2.14
CA THR A 90 10.90 8.37 2.32
C THR A 90 9.92 8.18 1.15
N VAL A 91 8.63 8.02 1.48
CA VAL A 91 7.52 8.16 0.53
C VAL A 91 6.92 9.55 0.69
N TYR A 92 6.93 10.34 -0.39
CA TYR A 92 6.24 11.62 -0.47
C TYR A 92 4.85 11.39 -1.07
N VAL A 93 3.82 11.54 -0.25
CA VAL A 93 2.44 11.44 -0.71
C VAL A 93 1.98 12.84 -1.12
N PHE A 94 1.49 12.97 -2.35
CA PHE A 94 1.05 14.25 -2.90
C PHE A 94 -0.39 14.23 -3.40
N ASP A 95 -1.00 15.40 -3.42
CA ASP A 95 -2.26 15.68 -4.10
C ASP A 95 -2.12 16.91 -5.00
N ILE A 96 -3.10 17.13 -5.86
CA ILE A 96 -3.19 18.32 -6.70
C ILE A 96 -3.75 19.46 -5.84
N ASP A 97 -3.09 20.62 -5.85
CA ASP A 97 -3.60 21.81 -5.18
C ASP A 97 -4.79 22.39 -5.96
N ARG A 98 -5.99 21.97 -5.56
CA ARG A 98 -7.25 22.37 -6.21
C ARG A 98 -7.62 23.83 -5.95
N GLU A 99 -7.01 24.47 -4.97
CA GLU A 99 -7.30 25.85 -4.59
C GLU A 99 -6.35 26.85 -5.27
N SER A 100 -5.27 26.37 -5.89
CA SER A 100 -4.33 27.22 -6.62
C SER A 100 -4.99 27.90 -7.82
N ALA A 101 -4.66 29.18 -7.98
CA ALA A 101 -5.04 29.98 -9.15
C ALA A 101 -4.11 29.74 -10.37
N GLU A 102 -3.02 28.99 -10.20
CA GLU A 102 -2.07 28.69 -11.27
C GLU A 102 -2.56 27.53 -12.15
N THR A 103 -2.33 27.62 -13.47
CA THR A 103 -2.70 26.57 -14.45
C THR A 103 -1.45 26.09 -15.20
N PRO A 104 -1.14 24.79 -15.18
CA PRO A 104 -1.82 23.71 -14.45
C PRO A 104 -1.63 23.80 -12.93
N ASN A 105 -2.59 23.28 -12.16
CA ASN A 105 -2.54 23.26 -10.71
C ASN A 105 -1.25 22.56 -10.20
N PRO A 106 -0.52 23.16 -9.23
CA PRO A 106 0.70 22.59 -8.70
C PRO A 106 0.43 21.36 -7.82
N LEU A 107 1.49 20.57 -7.57
CA LEU A 107 1.44 19.43 -6.65
C LEU A 107 1.77 19.88 -5.23
N LYS A 108 0.97 19.43 -4.27
CA LYS A 108 1.18 19.67 -2.84
C LYS A 108 1.52 18.36 -2.14
N ILE A 109 2.62 18.33 -1.40
CA ILE A 109 2.93 17.21 -0.51
C ILE A 109 2.00 17.27 0.69
N VAL A 110 1.26 16.20 0.95
CA VAL A 110 0.31 16.10 2.05
C VAL A 110 0.82 15.24 3.20
N GLN A 111 1.75 14.33 2.91
CA GLN A 111 2.30 13.43 3.91
C GLN A 111 3.70 12.97 3.51
N ARG A 112 4.60 12.88 4.49
CA ARG A 112 5.93 12.29 4.37
C ARG A 112 5.99 11.03 5.22
N VAL A 113 6.13 9.88 4.58
CA VAL A 113 6.16 8.58 5.27
C VAL A 113 7.59 8.05 5.27
N ARG A 114 8.21 8.00 6.44
CA ARG A 114 9.50 7.33 6.63
C ARG A 114 9.30 5.83 6.65
N ILE A 115 10.12 5.13 5.87
CA ILE A 115 10.00 3.69 5.62
C ILE A 115 11.36 3.01 5.71
N SER A 116 11.36 1.69 5.94
CA SER A 116 12.54 0.83 5.81
C SER A 116 12.19 -0.38 4.93
N ALA A 117 13.20 -1.03 4.35
CA ALA A 117 12.98 -2.27 3.62
C ALA A 117 12.40 -3.37 4.53
N ALA A 118 12.86 -3.43 5.78
CA ALA A 118 12.36 -4.36 6.79
C ALA A 118 10.88 -4.11 7.13
N SER A 119 10.49 -2.85 7.39
CA SER A 119 9.09 -2.50 7.68
C SER A 119 8.17 -2.78 6.50
N LEU A 120 8.55 -2.40 5.28
CA LEU A 120 7.76 -2.71 4.09
C LEU A 120 7.59 -4.22 3.89
N SER A 121 8.65 -5.00 4.08
CA SER A 121 8.62 -6.46 3.92
C SER A 121 7.71 -7.11 4.96
N TYR A 122 7.82 -6.71 6.22
CA TYR A 122 6.97 -7.19 7.30
C TYR A 122 5.49 -6.88 7.01
N HIS A 123 5.17 -5.64 6.67
CA HIS A 123 3.79 -5.22 6.43
C HIS A 123 3.17 -5.91 5.20
N ALA A 124 3.91 -5.97 4.09
CA ALA A 124 3.40 -6.52 2.83
C ALA A 124 3.27 -8.05 2.83
N PHE A 125 4.18 -8.77 3.48
CA PHE A 125 4.26 -10.23 3.36
C PHE A 125 3.81 -10.99 4.62
N ASP A 126 3.96 -10.40 5.80
CA ASP A 126 3.62 -11.05 7.07
C ASP A 126 2.32 -10.48 7.66
N LEU A 127 2.28 -9.18 8.00
CA LEU A 127 1.11 -8.57 8.65
C LEU A 127 -0.15 -8.66 7.79
N ALA A 128 -0.06 -8.30 6.50
CA ALA A 128 -1.20 -8.36 5.59
C ALA A 128 -1.82 -9.77 5.53
N SER A 129 -0.98 -10.80 5.48
CA SER A 129 -1.38 -12.21 5.46
C SER A 129 -2.05 -12.60 6.79
N ARG A 130 -1.43 -12.28 7.93
CA ARG A 130 -1.98 -12.56 9.26
C ARG A 130 -3.34 -11.90 9.47
N GLN A 131 -3.48 -10.64 9.08
CA GLN A 131 -4.75 -9.92 9.19
C GLN A 131 -5.82 -10.51 8.28
N ALA A 132 -5.49 -10.95 7.06
CA ALA A 132 -6.44 -11.61 6.18
C ALA A 132 -6.98 -12.91 6.81
N ILE A 133 -6.10 -13.70 7.44
CA ILE A 133 -6.50 -14.92 8.17
C ILE A 133 -7.41 -14.56 9.35
N HIS A 134 -7.01 -13.58 10.17
CA HIS A 134 -7.79 -13.14 11.33
C HIS A 134 -9.19 -12.61 10.95
N ARG A 135 -9.31 -11.92 9.82
CA ARG A 135 -10.60 -11.43 9.29
C ARG A 135 -11.52 -12.54 8.76
N GLY A 136 -11.10 -13.81 8.82
CA GLY A 136 -11.93 -14.94 8.42
C GLY A 136 -12.03 -15.13 6.91
N VAL A 137 -11.06 -14.61 6.13
CA VAL A 137 -11.03 -14.81 4.66
C VAL A 137 -10.97 -16.30 4.32
N VAL A 138 -10.25 -17.10 5.11
CA VAL A 138 -10.17 -18.57 4.94
C VAL A 138 -11.54 -19.24 5.14
N THR A 139 -12.28 -18.84 6.17
CA THR A 139 -13.64 -19.34 6.43
C THR A 139 -14.61 -18.93 5.32
N SER A 140 -14.52 -17.68 4.87
CA SER A 140 -15.32 -17.16 3.75
C SER A 140 -15.02 -17.91 2.45
N PHE A 141 -13.74 -18.20 2.20
CA PHE A 141 -13.31 -19.01 1.06
C PHE A 141 -13.88 -20.43 1.14
N ARG A 142 -13.83 -21.08 2.32
CA ARG A 142 -14.43 -22.40 2.53
C ARG A 142 -15.92 -22.40 2.20
N ASN A 143 -16.66 -21.42 2.70
CA ASN A 143 -18.11 -21.32 2.46
C ASN A 143 -18.42 -21.08 0.98
N SER A 144 -17.69 -20.16 0.34
CA SER A 144 -17.85 -19.90 -1.11
C SER A 144 -17.50 -21.13 -1.95
N LEU A 145 -16.49 -21.91 -1.56
CA LEU A 145 -16.14 -23.15 -2.22
C LEU A 145 -17.28 -24.18 -2.13
N ILE A 146 -17.83 -24.38 -0.93
CA ILE A 146 -18.99 -25.28 -0.72
C ILE A 146 -20.18 -24.84 -1.57
N GLU A 147 -20.51 -23.55 -1.58
CA GLU A 147 -21.60 -23.00 -2.40
C GLU A 147 -21.36 -23.26 -3.89
N ARG A 148 -20.14 -23.05 -4.38
CA ARG A 148 -19.79 -23.27 -5.80
C ARG A 148 -19.86 -24.75 -6.17
N VAL A 149 -19.39 -25.64 -5.31
CA VAL A 149 -19.48 -27.10 -5.51
C VAL A 149 -20.94 -27.54 -5.54
N ASN A 150 -21.75 -27.08 -4.59
CA ASN A 150 -23.17 -27.40 -4.53
C ASN A 150 -23.94 -26.90 -5.75
N LYS A 151 -23.66 -25.68 -6.23
CA LYS A 151 -24.22 -25.15 -7.48
C LYS A 151 -23.83 -26.00 -8.69
N GLY A 152 -22.55 -26.41 -8.79
CA GLY A 152 -22.08 -27.28 -9.87
C GLY A 152 -22.72 -28.67 -9.83
N TRP A 153 -22.86 -29.26 -8.65
CA TRP A 153 -23.52 -30.55 -8.45
C TRP A 153 -25.03 -30.51 -8.74
N MET A 154 -25.74 -29.48 -8.29
CA MET A 154 -27.17 -29.33 -8.59
C MET A 154 -27.45 -29.00 -10.07
N GLY A 155 -26.54 -28.30 -10.75
CA GLY A 155 -26.63 -28.09 -12.20
C GLY A 155 -26.49 -29.39 -13.01
N ASN A 156 -25.70 -30.35 -12.51
CA ASN A 156 -25.55 -31.65 -13.16
C ASN A 156 -26.71 -32.62 -12.86
N LEU A 157 -27.43 -32.44 -11.75
CA LEU A 157 -28.63 -33.22 -11.41
C LEU A 157 -29.90 -32.72 -12.11
N SER A 158 -29.90 -31.49 -12.60
CA SER A 158 -31.04 -30.89 -13.33
C SER A 158 -30.93 -31.02 -14.87
N SER A 159 -29.89 -31.69 -15.35
CA SER A 159 -29.62 -31.95 -16.77
C SER A 159 -29.72 -33.44 -17.17
N GLN A 160 -30.32 -34.27 -16.32
CA GLN A 160 -30.76 -35.64 -16.62
C GLN A 160 -32.28 -35.74 -16.47
#